data_AF-A0A097BV94-F1
#
_entry.id   AF-A0A097BV94-F1
#
_cell.length_a   1.000
_cell.length_b   1.000
_cell.length_c   1.000
_cell.angle_alpha   90.00
_cell.angle_beta   90.00
_cell.angle_gamma   90.00
#
_symmetry.space_group_name_H-M   'P 1'
#
loop_
_entity.id
_entity.type
_entity.pdbx_description
1 polymer ?
#
loop_
_entity_poly.entity_id
_entity_poly.type
_entity_poly.pdbx_seq_one_letter_code
_entity_poly.pdbx_strand_id
1 'polypeptide(L)'
;VLASRTKIYIILEFVTGGELFDRIVDRGRLSESETRRYFQQLIEAVAHCHMKGVYHRDLKPENLLLDSFGKLKVSDFGLSALPQQGVGLLHTTCGTPNYVAPE
;
A
#
# COMPACT_ATOMS: atom_id res chain seq x y z
N VAL A 1 17.45 10.71 1.43
CA VAL A 1 17.85 9.47 2.13
C VAL A 1 19.07 9.79 2.98
N LEU A 2 18.97 9.64 4.30
CA LEU A 2 20.15 9.77 5.17
C LEU A 2 20.77 8.39 5.34
N ALA A 3 22.08 8.31 5.40
CA ALA A 3 22.77 7.03 5.56
C ALA A 3 23.98 7.18 6.49
N SER A 4 24.27 6.10 7.21
CA SER A 4 25.51 5.89 7.94
C SER A 4 26.22 4.67 7.36
N ARG A 5 27.40 4.31 7.88
CA ARG A 5 28.13 3.11 7.42
C ARG A 5 27.31 1.82 7.51
N THR A 6 26.33 1.74 8.40
CA THR A 6 25.58 0.50 8.68
C THR A 6 24.06 0.65 8.59
N LYS A 7 23.54 1.86 8.32
CA LYS A 7 22.09 2.12 8.36
C LYS A 7 21.66 3.07 7.25
N ILE A 8 20.49 2.81 6.69
CA ILE A 8 19.75 3.72 5.83
C ILE A 8 18.56 4.24 6.63
N TYR A 9 18.31 5.55 6.55
CA TYR A 9 17.18 6.21 7.18
C TYR A 9 16.29 6.83 6.11
N ILE A 10 15.01 6.46 6.15
CA ILE A 10 13.96 6.98 5.29
C ILE A 10 13.03 7.78 6.19
N ILE A 11 12.97 9.09 5.98
CA ILE A 11 12.09 10.00 6.70
C ILE A 11 10.83 10.16 5.85
N LEU A 12 9.69 9.78 6.42
CA LEU A 12 8.38 9.79 5.77
C LEU A 12 7.39 10.62 6.58
N GLU A 13 6.26 10.93 5.97
CA GLU A 13 5.11 11.50 6.68
C GLU A 13 4.66 10.56 7.81
N PHE A 14 4.41 11.10 9.00
CA PHE A 14 3.81 10.34 10.10
C PHE A 14 2.29 10.35 9.99
N VAL A 15 1.69 9.16 9.82
CA VAL A 15 0.25 8.98 9.66
C VAL A 15 -0.36 8.56 11.00
N THR A 16 -1.16 9.44 11.60
CA THR A 16 -1.56 9.34 13.02
C THR A 16 -2.71 8.38 13.32
N GLY A 17 -3.52 8.00 12.33
CA GLY A 17 -4.74 7.22 12.52
C GLY A 17 -4.57 5.71 12.43
N GLY A 18 -3.33 5.22 12.34
CA GLY A 18 -2.99 3.79 12.37
C GLY A 18 -3.36 3.03 11.11
N GLU A 19 -3.35 1.71 11.22
CA GLU A 19 -3.63 0.77 10.12
C GLU A 19 -5.14 0.60 9.92
N LEU A 20 -5.56 0.43 8.66
CA LEU A 20 -6.93 0.09 8.32
C LEU A 20 -7.29 -1.31 8.85
N PHE A 21 -6.31 -2.22 8.91
CA PHE A 21 -6.47 -3.56 9.49
C PHE A 21 -7.01 -3.50 10.92
N ASP A 22 -6.36 -2.74 11.80
CA ASP A 22 -6.80 -2.59 13.21
C ASP A 22 -8.24 -2.11 13.29
N ARG A 23 -8.60 -1.13 12.45
CA ARG A 23 -9.98 -0.61 12.39
C ARG A 23 -11.00 -1.65 11.94
N ILE A 24 -10.61 -2.57 11.04
CA ILE A 24 -11.48 -3.68 10.62
C ILE A 24 -11.63 -4.70 11.75
N VAL A 25 -10.52 -5.07 12.40
CA VAL A 25 -10.51 -6.02 13.52
C VAL A 25 -11.39 -5.53 14.66
N ASP A 26 -11.21 -4.29 15.09
CA ASP A 26 -11.96 -3.68 16.20
C ASP A 26 -13.47 -3.63 15.94
N ARG A 27 -13.88 -3.47 14.67
CA ARG A 27 -15.29 -3.35 14.27
C ARG A 27 -15.88 -4.66 13.76
N GLY A 28 -15.06 -5.69 13.55
CA GLY A 28 -15.39 -6.92 12.83
C GLY A 28 -15.61 -6.73 11.32
N ARG A 29 -16.34 -5.69 10.91
CA ARG A 29 -16.55 -5.30 9.51
C ARG A 29 -16.82 -3.80 9.38
N LEU A 30 -16.50 -3.25 8.22
CA LEU A 30 -16.89 -1.88 7.84
C LEU A 30 -18.25 -1.88 7.15
N SER A 31 -18.99 -0.78 7.29
CA SER A 31 -20.21 -0.58 6.51
C SER A 31 -19.88 -0.46 5.02
N GLU A 32 -20.80 -0.85 4.13
CA GLU A 32 -20.58 -0.73 2.69
C GLU A 32 -20.25 0.71 2.27
N SER A 33 -20.85 1.71 2.93
CA SER A 33 -20.57 3.13 2.71
C SER A 33 -19.11 3.49 3.05
N GLU A 34 -18.61 3.06 4.21
CA GLU A 34 -17.22 3.27 4.61
C GLU A 34 -16.25 2.54 3.67
N THR A 35 -16.54 1.27 3.37
CA THR A 35 -15.74 0.45 2.45
C THR A 35 -15.64 1.10 1.08
N ARG A 36 -16.76 1.57 0.52
CA ARG A 36 -16.78 2.26 -0.79
C ARG A 36 -15.88 3.50 -0.79
N ARG A 37 -15.94 4.30 0.27
CA ARG A 37 -15.12 5.52 0.41
C ARG A 37 -13.63 5.21 0.48
N TYR A 38 -13.22 4.15 1.19
CA TYR A 38 -11.81 3.74 1.22
C TYR A 38 -11.37 3.11 -0.10
N PHE A 39 -12.22 2.27 -0.70
CA PHE A 39 -11.90 1.62 -1.97
C PHE A 39 -11.70 2.64 -3.10
N GLN A 40 -12.52 3.69 -3.16
CA GLN A 40 -12.32 4.79 -4.12
C GLN A 40 -10.94 5.44 -3.97
N GLN A 41 -10.55 5.80 -2.74
CA GLN A 41 -9.22 6.38 -2.47
C GLN A 41 -8.08 5.40 -2.79
N LEU A 42 -8.27 4.11 -2.53
CA LEU A 42 -7.31 3.07 -2.87
C LEU A 42 -7.10 3.00 -4.39
N ILE A 43 -8.19 2.94 -5.16
CA ILE A 43 -8.12 2.88 -6.62
C ILE A 43 -7.48 4.14 -7.20
N GLU A 44 -7.78 5.33 -6.67
CA GLU A 44 -7.11 6.57 -7.06
C GLU A 44 -5.60 6.52 -6.81
N ALA A 45 -5.18 6.06 -5.63
CA ALA A 45 -3.77 5.94 -5.27
C ALA A 45 -3.04 4.91 -6.16
N VAL A 46 -3.66 3.76 -6.40
CA VAL A 46 -3.11 2.71 -7.27
C VAL A 46 -3.02 3.16 -8.72
N ALA A 47 -4.06 3.83 -9.24
CA ALA A 47 -4.05 4.39 -10.58
C ALA A 47 -2.92 5.41 -10.76
N HIS A 48 -2.68 6.26 -9.75
CA HIS A 48 -1.55 7.19 -9.75
C HIS A 48 -0.20 6.44 -9.82
N CYS A 49 -0.02 5.39 -9.02
CA CYS A 49 1.21 4.58 -9.04
C CYS A 49 1.43 3.92 -10.40
N HIS A 50 0.38 3.27 -10.95
CA HIS A 50 0.44 2.59 -12.24
C HIS A 50 0.75 3.56 -13.38
N MET A 51 0.22 4.77 -13.36
CA MET A 51 0.54 5.82 -14.36
C MET A 51 2.02 6.21 -14.33
N LYS A 52 2.70 6.02 -13.20
CA LYS A 52 4.15 6.24 -13.05
C LYS A 52 4.97 4.97 -13.30
N GLY A 53 4.33 3.86 -13.71
CA GLY A 53 4.98 2.56 -13.91
C GLY A 53 5.37 1.87 -12.61
N VAL A 54 4.83 2.30 -11.46
CA VAL A 54 5.09 1.72 -10.14
C VAL A 54 3.96 0.75 -9.80
N TYR A 55 4.31 -0.50 -9.54
CA TYR A 55 3.38 -1.52 -9.06
C TYR A 55 3.67 -1.79 -7.59
N HIS A 56 2.68 -1.69 -6.71
CA HIS A 56 2.88 -1.83 -5.26
C HIS A 56 3.19 -3.27 -4.82
N ARG A 57 2.43 -4.23 -5.35
CA ARG A 57 2.62 -5.69 -5.19
C ARG A 57 2.44 -6.27 -3.77
N ASP A 58 2.03 -5.46 -2.81
CA ASP A 58 1.70 -5.92 -1.44
C ASP A 58 0.55 -5.06 -0.87
N LEU A 59 -0.50 -4.88 -1.66
CA LEU A 59 -1.70 -4.18 -1.19
C LEU A 59 -2.48 -5.10 -0.26
N LYS A 60 -2.57 -4.70 1.00
CA LYS A 60 -3.28 -5.39 2.08
C LYS A 60 -3.68 -4.37 3.15
N PRO A 61 -4.70 -4.65 3.99
CA PRO A 61 -5.17 -3.69 4.99
C PRO A 61 -4.07 -3.16 5.94
N GLU A 62 -3.02 -3.93 6.21
CA GLU A 62 -1.87 -3.56 7.05
C GLU A 62 -1.01 -2.46 6.40
N ASN A 63 -0.93 -2.46 5.06
CA ASN A 63 -0.19 -1.44 4.30
C ASN A 63 -1.07 -0.22 3.95
N LEU A 64 -2.31 -0.17 4.43
CA LEU A 64 -3.23 0.94 4.25
C LEU A 64 -3.41 1.67 5.57
N LEU A 65 -2.96 2.92 5.63
CA LEU A 65 -3.03 3.75 6.83
C LEU A 65 -4.17 4.74 6.74
N LEU A 66 -4.63 5.24 7.88
CA LEU A 66 -5.61 6.32 7.99
C LEU A 66 -4.98 7.55 8.63
N ASP A 67 -5.15 8.73 8.04
CA ASP A 67 -4.73 9.97 8.69
C ASP A 67 -5.72 10.44 9.77
N SER A 68 -5.43 11.56 10.42
CA SER A 68 -6.29 12.17 11.45
C SER A 68 -7.69 12.55 10.95
N PHE A 69 -7.89 12.66 9.64
CA PHE A 69 -9.17 12.96 9.00
C PHE A 69 -9.85 11.70 8.45
N GLY A 70 -9.27 10.52 8.68
CA GLY A 70 -9.76 9.24 8.18
C GLY A 70 -9.63 9.12 6.65
N LYS A 71 -8.64 9.78 6.03
CA LYS A 71 -8.28 9.54 4.63
C LYS A 71 -7.26 8.42 4.53
N LEU A 72 -7.40 7.63 3.47
CA LEU A 72 -6.56 6.48 3.19
C LEU A 72 -5.19 6.93 2.66
N LYS A 73 -4.12 6.33 3.17
CA LYS A 73 -2.75 6.46 2.66
C LYS A 73 -2.16 5.08 2.42
N VAL A 74 -1.64 4.87 1.21
CA VAL A 74 -0.93 3.63 0.87
C VAL A 74 0.51 3.75 1.37
N SER A 75 1.01 2.71 2.04
CA SER A 75 2.33 2.66 2.66
C SER A 75 3.07 1.38 2.29
N ASP A 76 4.36 1.30 2.62
CA ASP A 76 5.25 0.16 2.35
C ASP A 76 5.40 -0.23 0.87
N PHE A 77 6.20 0.58 0.15
CA PHE A 77 6.61 0.30 -1.22
C PHE A 77 7.85 -0.63 -1.28
N GLY A 78 8.16 -1.38 -0.22
CA GLY A 78 9.36 -2.23 -0.13
C GLY A 78 9.43 -3.35 -1.17
N LEU A 79 8.26 -3.81 -1.64
CA LEU A 79 8.14 -4.82 -2.71
C LEU A 79 7.74 -4.22 -4.06
N SER A 80 7.73 -2.89 -4.17
CA SER A 80 7.31 -2.23 -5.40
C SER A 80 8.30 -2.45 -6.54
N ALA A 81 7.77 -2.53 -7.77
CA ALA A 81 8.57 -2.74 -8.96
C ALA A 81 8.37 -1.62 -9.97
N LEU A 82 9.47 -1.26 -10.63
CA LEU A 82 9.54 -0.47 -11.85
C LEU A 82 9.99 -1.43 -12.96
N PRO A 83 9.09 -1.98 -13.79
CA PRO A 83 9.50 -2.83 -14.89
C PRO A 83 10.40 -2.02 -15.82
N GLN A 84 11.51 -2.61 -16.29
CA GLN A 84 12.27 -2.02 -17.39
C GLN A 84 11.37 -1.98 -18.63
N GLN A 85 11.46 -0.89 -19.41
CA GLN A 85 10.66 -0.74 -20.62
C GLN A 85 10.82 -1.98 -21.53
N GLY A 86 9.71 -2.64 -21.84
CA GLY A 86 9.67 -3.83 -22.70
C GLY A 86 9.54 -5.16 -21.97
N VAL A 87 9.58 -5.21 -20.63
CA VAL A 87 9.32 -6.43 -19.85
C VAL A 87 7.87 -6.42 -19.35
N GLY A 88 7.01 -7.23 -19.96
CA GLY A 88 5.56 -7.21 -19.72
C GLY A 88 5.09 -7.90 -18.43
N LEU A 89 5.83 -8.90 -17.92
CA LEU A 89 5.53 -9.60 -16.67
C LEU A 89 6.68 -9.48 -15.67
N LEU A 90 6.32 -9.25 -14.39
CA LEU A 90 7.24 -9.36 -13.28
C LEU A 90 7.25 -10.82 -12.80
N HIS A 91 8.39 -11.51 -12.93
CA HIS A 91 8.50 -12.94 -12.64
C HIS A 91 8.87 -13.28 -11.19
N THR A 92 9.16 -12.29 -10.35
CA THR A 92 9.54 -12.53 -8.94
C THR A 92 8.30 -12.72 -8.09
N THR A 93 8.05 -13.90 -7.52
CA THR A 93 6.97 -14.06 -6.53
C THR A 93 7.27 -13.22 -5.28
N CYS A 94 6.39 -12.28 -4.93
CA CYS A 94 6.48 -11.48 -3.72
C CYS A 94 5.08 -11.03 -3.28
N GLY A 95 4.96 -10.63 -2.02
CA GLY A 95 3.70 -10.21 -1.41
C GLY A 95 3.30 -11.13 -0.26
N THR A 96 2.23 -10.75 0.43
CA THR A 96 1.72 -11.49 1.58
C THR A 96 0.85 -12.67 1.12
N PRO A 97 1.09 -13.92 1.55
CA PRO A 97 0.51 -15.13 0.95
C PRO A 97 -1.02 -15.12 0.72
N ASN A 98 -1.78 -14.53 1.64
CA ASN A 98 -3.24 -14.45 1.55
C ASN A 98 -3.76 -13.42 0.52
N TYR A 99 -2.88 -12.59 -0.02
CA TYR A 99 -3.19 -11.46 -0.91
C TYR A 99 -2.47 -11.56 -2.27
N VAL A 100 -1.66 -12.61 -2.46
CA VAL A 100 -0.97 -12.85 -3.73
C VAL A 100 -1.97 -13.32 -4.78
N ALA A 101 -1.86 -12.74 -5.98
CA ALA A 101 -2.70 -13.10 -7.10
C ALA A 101 -2.30 -14.49 -7.66
N PRO A 102 -3.22 -15.24 -8.31
CA PRO A 102 -2.94 -16.60 -8.76
C PRO A 102 -1.87 -16.74 -9.87
N GLU A 103 -1.68 -15.70 -10.68
CA GLU A 103 -0.67 -15.66 -11.75
C GLU A 103 0.79 -15.68 -11.26
#